data_AF-A0A920RM26-F1
#
_entry.id   AF-A0A920RM26-F1
#
_cell.length_a   1.000
_cell.length_b   1.000
_cell.length_c   1.000
_cell.angle_alpha   90.00
_cell.angle_beta   90.00
_cell.angle_gamma   90.00
#
_symmetry.space_group_name_H-M   'P 1'
#
loop_
_entity.id
_entity.type
_entity.pdbx_description
1 polymer ?
#
loop_
_entity_poly.entity_id
_entity_poly.type
_entity_poly.pdbx_seq_one_letter_code
_entity_poly.pdbx_strand_id
1 'polypeptide(L)'
;MAISDEEHVSLMINEEDHLRIPVLQSGLSLDSCWDPIQQIDNQLDETLTFAFNERLGYLTACPTNVGTGIRVSVMLHLPALVLTKEINKAFNACTRSISRPWTLRGGQPGHGRLLPDLQPDHARQKRTQLIEGSRT
;
A
#
# COMPACT_ATOMS: atom_id res chain seq x y z
N MET A 1 7.10 17.36 9.53
CA MET A 1 5.84 16.99 8.84
C MET A 1 5.59 18.03 7.76
N ALA A 2 5.17 17.60 6.58
CA ALA A 2 4.68 18.45 5.50
C ALA A 2 3.24 18.05 5.15
N ILE A 3 2.42 18.99 4.71
CA ILE A 3 1.01 18.78 4.37
C ILE A 3 0.73 19.52 3.06
N SER A 4 -0.06 18.93 2.17
CA SER A 4 -0.55 19.60 0.96
C SER A 4 -1.55 20.71 1.31
N ASP A 5 -1.67 21.75 0.47
CA ASP A 5 -2.64 22.85 0.69
C ASP A 5 -4.09 22.38 0.87
N GLU A 6 -4.46 21.31 0.17
CA GLU A 6 -5.78 20.69 0.20
C GLU A 6 -5.92 19.63 1.33
N GLU A 7 -4.94 19.53 2.23
CA GLU A 7 -4.87 18.66 3.42
C GLU A 7 -5.12 17.15 3.21
N HIS A 8 -5.20 16.68 1.97
CA HIS A 8 -5.46 15.28 1.64
C HIS A 8 -4.19 14.43 1.58
N VAL A 9 -3.01 15.04 1.49
CA VAL A 9 -1.71 14.34 1.58
C VAL A 9 -0.88 14.93 2.70
N SER A 10 -0.21 14.07 3.46
CA SER A 10 0.87 14.52 4.34
C SER A 10 2.10 13.62 4.26
N LEU A 11 3.24 14.21 4.62
CA LEU A 11 4.53 13.55 4.73
C LEU A 11 4.98 13.62 6.19
N MET A 12 4.96 12.48 6.86
CA MET A 12 5.41 12.33 8.24
C MET A 12 6.85 11.80 8.22
N ILE A 13 7.73 12.43 9.00
CA ILE A 13 9.17 12.14 9.02
C ILE A 13 9.55 11.80 10.45
N ASN A 14 10.34 10.74 10.64
CA ASN A 14 10.83 10.27 11.94
C ASN A 14 9.71 9.96 12.95
N GLU A 15 8.65 9.31 12.48
CA GLU A 15 7.64 8.70 13.34
C GLU A 15 8.13 7.29 13.75
N GLU A 16 7.21 6.33 13.89
CA GLU A 16 7.58 4.91 14.05
C GLU A 16 8.44 4.40 12.89
N ASP A 17 8.14 4.83 11.66
CA ASP A 17 8.99 4.64 10.49
C ASP A 17 9.61 5.98 10.08
N HIS A 18 10.81 5.97 9.47
CA HIS A 18 11.50 7.19 9.04
C HIS A 18 10.66 8.06 8.10
N LEU A 19 9.79 7.44 7.29
CA LEU A 19 8.92 8.10 6.34
C LEU A 19 7.55 7.42 6.33
N ARG A 20 6.48 8.21 6.40
CA ARG A 20 5.10 7.77 6.16
C ARG A 20 4.36 8.79 5.31
N ILE A 21 3.59 8.29 4.35
CA ILE A 21 2.85 9.10 3.36
C ILE A 21 1.36 8.75 3.41
N PRO A 22 0.60 9.24 4.40
CA PRO A 22 -0.84 9.03 4.41
C PRO A 22 -1.51 9.94 3.37
N VAL A 23 -2.41 9.34 2.59
CA VAL A 23 -3.34 10.04 1.68
C VAL A 23 -4.77 9.73 2.10
N LEU A 24 -5.55 10.78 2.28
CA LEU A 24 -6.94 10.73 2.76
C LEU A 24 -7.84 11.34 1.69
N GLN A 25 -8.80 10.57 1.19
CA GLN A 25 -9.84 11.07 0.31
C GLN A 25 -11.22 10.80 0.89
N SER A 26 -12.14 11.72 0.59
CA SER A 26 -13.55 11.55 0.93
C SER A 26 -14.23 10.58 -0.04
N GLY A 27 -15.15 9.78 0.48
CA GLY A 27 -15.87 8.78 -0.32
C GLY A 27 -15.15 7.42 -0.37
N LEU A 28 -15.67 6.53 -1.21
CA LEU A 28 -15.18 5.15 -1.36
C LEU A 28 -14.41 4.98 -2.67
N SER A 29 -13.41 5.83 -2.88
CA SER A 29 -12.57 5.82 -4.08
C SER A 29 -11.12 5.59 -3.67
N LEU A 30 -10.68 4.32 -3.72
CA LEU A 30 -9.29 3.96 -3.42
C LEU A 30 -8.37 4.33 -4.57
N ASP A 31 -8.86 4.22 -5.80
CA ASP A 31 -8.09 4.51 -7.02
C ASP A 31 -7.63 5.97 -7.05
N SER A 32 -8.48 6.91 -6.60
CA SER A 32 -8.09 8.33 -6.51
C SER A 32 -7.01 8.61 -5.46
N CYS A 33 -6.80 7.72 -4.49
CA CYS A 33 -5.67 7.83 -3.56
C CYS A 33 -4.38 7.26 -4.15
N TRP A 34 -4.47 6.36 -5.13
CA TRP A 34 -3.31 5.63 -5.63
C TRP A 34 -2.35 6.50 -6.42
N ASP A 35 -2.87 7.27 -7.37
CA ASP A 35 -2.08 8.14 -8.24
C ASP A 35 -1.19 9.14 -7.48
N PRO A 36 -1.70 9.91 -6.49
CA PRO A 36 -0.86 10.85 -5.74
C PRO A 36 0.18 10.13 -4.87
N ILE A 37 -0.15 8.96 -4.29
CA ILE A 37 0.83 8.15 -3.53
C ILE A 37 1.99 7.74 -4.45
N GLN A 38 1.68 7.16 -5.61
CA GLN A 38 2.70 6.73 -6.56
C GLN A 38 3.55 7.89 -7.07
N GLN A 39 2.95 9.04 -7.35
CA GLN A 39 3.71 10.20 -7.82
C GLN A 39 4.73 10.66 -6.78
N ILE A 40 4.32 10.73 -5.50
CA ILE A 40 5.20 11.16 -4.41
C ILE A 40 6.27 10.10 -4.13
N ASP A 41 5.89 8.81 -4.10
CA ASP A 41 6.83 7.71 -3.88
C ASP A 41 7.94 7.68 -4.94
N ASN A 42 7.58 7.80 -6.22
CA ASN A 42 8.54 7.86 -7.32
C ASN A 42 9.47 9.09 -7.21
N GLN A 43 8.94 10.26 -6.86
CA GLN A 43 9.76 11.47 -6.67
C GLN A 43 10.75 11.34 -5.50
N LEU A 44 10.34 10.66 -4.42
CA LEU A 44 11.20 10.43 -3.27
C LEU A 44 12.27 9.39 -3.57
N ASP A 45 11.96 8.34 -4.34
CA ASP A 45 12.91 7.30 -4.75
C ASP A 45 14.07 7.86 -5.61
N GLU A 46 13.88 9.00 -6.29
CA GLU A 46 14.96 9.68 -7.01
C GLU A 46 16.06 10.23 -6.10
N THR A 47 15.73 10.51 -4.82
CA THR A 47 16.63 11.19 -3.88
C THR A 47 16.94 10.38 -2.63
N LEU A 48 16.03 9.50 -2.20
CA LEU A 48 16.12 8.69 -1.00
C LEU A 48 16.35 7.22 -1.36
N THR A 49 17.17 6.54 -0.56
CA THR A 49 17.31 5.08 -0.66
C THR A 49 16.46 4.42 0.41
N PHE A 50 15.41 3.72 -0.02
CA PHE A 50 14.56 2.97 0.90
C PHE A 50 15.21 1.68 1.40
N ALA A 51 14.92 1.32 2.65
CA ALA A 51 15.37 0.07 3.23
C ALA A 51 14.57 -1.10 2.61
N PHE A 52 15.20 -1.85 1.71
CA PHE A 52 14.55 -2.93 0.97
C PHE A 52 15.34 -4.24 1.09
N ASN A 53 14.63 -5.35 1.20
CA ASN A 53 15.17 -6.70 1.20
C ASN A 53 14.48 -7.55 0.13
N GLU A 54 15.24 -8.31 -0.67
CA GLU A 54 14.69 -9.09 -1.79
C GLU A 54 13.64 -10.13 -1.38
N ARG A 55 13.72 -10.66 -0.16
CA ARG A 55 12.78 -11.66 0.35
C ARG A 55 11.62 -11.04 1.12
N LEU A 56 11.86 -9.92 1.81
CA LEU A 56 10.91 -9.32 2.75
C LEU A 56 10.23 -8.06 2.23
N GLY A 57 10.70 -7.46 1.13
CA GLY A 57 10.22 -6.20 0.60
C GLY A 57 10.76 -4.99 1.36
N TYR A 58 9.97 -3.91 1.41
CA TYR A 58 10.25 -2.71 2.21
C TYR A 58 10.26 -3.06 3.70
N LEU A 59 11.32 -2.61 4.37
CA LEU A 59 11.55 -2.83 5.79
C LEU A 59 10.98 -1.67 6.59
N THR A 60 10.15 -2.01 7.56
CA THR A 60 9.48 -1.07 8.47
C THR A 60 9.82 -1.44 9.92
N ALA A 61 9.73 -0.48 10.83
CA ALA A 61 9.91 -0.72 12.27
C ALA A 61 8.85 -1.67 12.84
N CYS A 62 7.62 -1.58 12.31
CA CYS A 62 6.54 -2.49 12.67
C CYS A 62 6.56 -3.77 11.82
N PRO A 63 6.65 -4.99 12.40
CA PRO A 63 6.68 -6.23 11.62
C PRO A 63 5.43 -6.47 10.75
N THR A 64 4.29 -5.86 11.08
CA THR A 64 3.04 -6.02 10.33
C THR A 64 3.01 -5.24 9.01
N ASN A 65 3.92 -4.28 8.82
CA ASN A 65 3.97 -3.42 7.63
C ASN A 65 5.07 -3.82 6.65
N VAL A 66 5.88 -4.84 6.99
CA VAL A 66 6.94 -5.38 6.14
C VAL A 66 6.34 -5.99 4.87
N GLY A 67 6.95 -5.73 3.72
CA GLY A 67 6.45 -6.18 2.42
C GLY A 67 6.30 -5.02 1.46
N THR A 68 5.06 -4.63 1.19
CA THR A 68 4.78 -3.48 0.32
C THR A 68 4.92 -2.13 1.04
N GLY A 69 4.94 -2.11 2.38
CA GLY A 69 4.89 -0.86 3.15
C GLY A 69 3.56 -0.11 3.06
N ILE A 70 2.56 -0.67 2.36
CA ILE A 70 1.27 -0.03 2.08
C ILE A 70 0.22 -0.52 3.07
N ARG A 71 -0.55 0.41 3.62
CA ARG A 71 -1.74 0.14 4.41
C ARG A 71 -2.94 0.89 3.84
N VAL A 72 -3.98 0.14 3.48
CA VAL A 72 -5.24 0.71 2.97
C VAL A 72 -6.35 0.53 4.01
N SER A 73 -7.10 1.59 4.27
CA SER A 73 -8.23 1.56 5.20
C SER A 73 -9.35 2.48 4.73
N VAL A 74 -10.59 2.06 4.96
CA VAL A 74 -11.79 2.89 4.73
C VAL A 74 -12.52 3.08 6.05
N MET A 75 -13.06 4.27 6.27
CA MET A 75 -13.89 4.57 7.43
C MET A 75 -15.35 4.58 7.00
N LEU A 76 -16.18 3.73 7.61
CA LEU A 76 -17.60 3.59 7.29
C LEU A 76 -18.46 4.00 8.49
N HIS A 77 -19.39 4.92 8.28
CA HIS A 77 -20.41 5.28 9.27
C HIS A 77 -21.67 4.45 9.03
N LEU A 78 -21.96 3.49 9.91
CA LEU A 78 -23.03 2.49 9.73
C LEU A 78 -24.05 2.48 10.90
N PRO A 79 -24.73 3.60 11.20
CA PRO A 79 -25.64 3.70 12.35
C PRO A 79 -26.82 2.73 12.26
N ALA A 80 -27.35 2.47 11.06
CA ALA A 80 -28.47 1.56 10.85
C ALA A 80 -28.14 0.12 11.27
N LEU A 81 -26.92 -0.37 11.00
CA LEU A 81 -26.49 -1.72 11.37
C LEU A 81 -26.29 -1.88 12.89
N VAL A 82 -25.98 -0.78 13.58
CA VAL A 82 -25.93 -0.78 15.05
C VAL A 82 -27.34 -0.86 15.62
N LEU A 83 -28.27 -0.07 15.10
CA LEU A 83 -29.67 -0.07 15.56
C LEU A 83 -30.36 -1.41 15.34
N THR A 84 -30.08 -2.08 14.21
CA THR A 84 -30.63 -3.41 13.90
C THR A 84 -29.88 -4.55 14.59
N LYS A 85 -28.80 -4.27 15.34
CA LYS A 85 -27.90 -5.26 15.98
C LYS A 85 -27.24 -6.23 14.99
N GLU A 86 -27.13 -5.83 13.72
CA GLU A 86 -26.57 -6.63 12.63
C GLU A 86 -25.07 -6.38 12.39
N ILE A 87 -24.47 -5.44 13.13
CA ILE A 87 -23.05 -5.05 12.97
C ILE A 87 -22.08 -6.25 13.06
N ASN A 88 -22.34 -7.21 13.95
CA ASN A 88 -21.50 -8.39 14.10
C ASN A 88 -21.58 -9.32 12.87
N LYS A 89 -22.76 -9.42 12.23
CA LYS A 89 -22.92 -10.22 11.01
C LYS A 89 -22.18 -9.56 9.85
N ALA A 90 -22.29 -8.24 9.71
CA ALA A 90 -21.55 -7.47 8.72
C ALA A 90 -20.02 -7.58 8.92
N PHE A 91 -19.55 -7.45 10.16
CA PHE A 91 -18.14 -7.63 10.49
C PHE A 91 -17.63 -9.02 10.12
N ASN A 92 -18.34 -10.07 10.53
CA ASN A 92 -17.97 -11.45 10.22
C ASN A 92 -17.98 -11.73 8.70
N ALA A 93 -18.88 -11.13 7.94
CA ALA A 93 -18.92 -11.22 6.49
C ALA A 93 -17.72 -10.50 5.85
N CYS A 94 -17.38 -9.29 6.31
CA CYS A 94 -16.19 -8.56 5.87
C CYS A 94 -14.91 -9.33 6.21
N THR A 95 -14.73 -9.79 7.44
CA THR A 95 -13.56 -10.58 7.83
C THR A 95 -13.42 -11.82 6.97
N ARG A 96 -14.52 -12.54 6.69
CA ARG A 96 -14.48 -13.72 5.81
C ARG A 96 -14.17 -13.38 4.36
N SER A 97 -14.66 -12.24 3.87
CA SER A 97 -14.43 -11.80 2.49
C SER A 97 -13.01 -11.27 2.29
N ILE A 98 -12.46 -10.59 3.30
CA ILE A 98 -11.09 -10.06 3.33
C ILE A 98 -10.08 -11.18 3.65
N SER A 99 -10.48 -12.19 4.45
CA SER A 99 -9.67 -13.38 4.70
C SER A 99 -9.69 -14.39 3.55
N ARG A 100 -10.55 -14.21 2.52
CA ARG A 100 -10.34 -14.89 1.24
C ARG A 100 -9.09 -14.29 0.67
N PRO A 101 -8.01 -15.07 0.56
CA PRO A 101 -6.75 -14.42 0.66
C PRO A 101 -6.45 -13.86 -0.72
N TRP A 102 -6.04 -12.60 -0.73
CA TRP A 102 -4.91 -12.16 -1.55
C TRP A 102 -3.71 -13.06 -1.21
N THR A 103 -3.80 -14.35 -1.57
CA THR A 103 -3.04 -15.46 -0.97
C THR A 103 -1.60 -15.45 -1.46
N LEU A 104 -0.82 -14.52 -0.95
CA LEU A 104 0.61 -14.73 -0.71
C LEU A 104 0.76 -15.76 0.41
N ARG A 105 0.53 -17.02 0.07
CA ARG A 105 1.06 -18.15 0.84
C ARG A 105 1.17 -19.39 -0.06
N GLY A 106 2.41 -19.70 -0.45
CA GLY A 106 2.83 -21.02 -0.96
C GLY A 106 2.59 -21.23 -2.46
N GLY A 107 3.68 -21.41 -3.20
CA GLY A 107 3.68 -21.43 -4.66
C GLY A 107 2.93 -22.59 -5.33
N GLN A 108 2.27 -22.25 -6.43
CA GLN A 108 2.13 -22.99 -7.69
C GLN A 108 1.86 -21.94 -8.80
N PRO A 109 2.44 -22.06 -10.00
CA PRO A 109 2.35 -21.05 -11.05
C PRO A 109 1.07 -21.24 -11.87
N GLY A 110 0.19 -20.24 -11.87
CA GLY A 110 -0.96 -20.26 -12.79
C GLY A 110 -2.12 -19.37 -12.38
N HIS A 111 -2.20 -18.20 -13.02
CA HIS A 111 -3.45 -17.46 -13.25
C HIS A 111 -4.17 -16.91 -12.00
N GLY A 112 -3.52 -15.96 -11.33
CA GLY A 112 -4.19 -14.93 -10.54
C GLY A 112 -3.70 -13.57 -11.02
N ARG A 113 -4.53 -12.82 -11.76
CA ARG A 113 -4.19 -11.48 -12.24
C ARG A 113 -4.17 -10.54 -11.04
N LEU A 114 -2.99 -10.27 -10.50
CA LEU A 114 -2.75 -9.07 -9.71
C LEU A 114 -3.21 -7.87 -10.56
N LEU A 115 -3.84 -6.87 -9.93
CA LEU A 115 -3.95 -5.56 -10.57
C LEU A 115 -2.51 -5.18 -11.00
N PRO A 116 -2.25 -4.91 -12.29
CA PRO A 116 -0.89 -4.75 -12.82
C PRO A 116 -0.03 -3.75 -12.02
N ASP A 117 -0.70 -2.80 -11.37
CA ASP A 117 -0.12 -1.61 -10.76
C ASP A 117 0.28 -1.80 -9.29
N LEU A 118 -0.04 -2.95 -8.67
CA LEU A 118 0.30 -3.28 -7.27
C LEU A 118 1.44 -4.31 -7.15
N GLN A 119 2.13 -4.61 -8.25
CA GLN A 119 3.29 -5.51 -8.25
C GLN A 119 4.57 -4.75 -7.85
N PRO A 120 5.29 -5.19 -6.80
CA PRO A 120 6.59 -4.62 -6.42
C PRO A 120 7.65 -4.70 -7.54
N ASP A 121 7.47 -5.65 -8.47
CA ASP A 121 8.45 -5.95 -9.51
C ASP A 121 8.49 -4.92 -10.65
N HIS A 122 7.38 -4.23 -10.96
CA HIS A 122 7.34 -3.26 -12.07
C HIS A 122 8.15 -1.98 -11.79
N ALA A 123 8.29 -1.57 -10.53
CA ALA A 123 9.07 -0.41 -10.14
C ALA A 123 10.59 -0.65 -10.22
N ARG A 124 11.06 -1.88 -9.91
CA ARG A 124 12.49 -2.19 -9.85
C ARG A 124 13.06 -2.83 -11.11
N GLN A 125 12.29 -3.63 -11.86
CA GLN A 125 12.83 -4.39 -13.01
C GLN A 125 13.31 -3.52 -14.18
N LYS A 126 12.80 -2.29 -14.34
CA LYS A 126 13.28 -1.39 -15.39
C LYS A 126 14.72 -0.93 -15.19
N ARG A 127 15.27 -0.95 -13.96
CA ARG A 127 16.61 -0.42 -13.69
C ARG A 127 17.72 -1.47 -13.69
N THR A 128 17.44 -2.74 -13.40
CA THR A 128 18.46 -3.80 -13.55
C THR A 128 18.92 -3.92 -15.01
N GLN A 129 18.00 -3.77 -15.97
CA GLN A 129 18.34 -3.77 -17.41
C GLN A 129 19.09 -2.49 -17.87
N LEU A 130 18.84 -1.33 -17.25
CA LEU A 130 19.55 -0.08 -17.57
C LEU A 130 20.98 -0.06 -17.00
N ILE A 131 21.23 -0.72 -15.87
CA ILE A 131 22.56 -0.78 -15.26
C ILE A 131 23.45 -1.83 -15.96
N GLU A 132 22.87 -2.94 -16.43
CA GLU A 132 23.58 -3.94 -17.23
C GLU A 132 23.86 -3.49 -18.68
N GLY A 133 23.02 -2.61 -19.24
CA GLY A 133 23.16 -2.08 -20.60
C GLY A 133 24.17 -0.95 -20.82
N SER A 134 24.86 -0.47 -19.77
CA SER A 134 25.88 0.61 -19.89
C SER A 134 27.33 0.13 -19.73
N ARG A 135 27.56 -1.19 -19.80
CA ARG A 135 28.90 -1.80 -19.71
C ARG A 135 29.38 -2.50 -20.99
N THR A 136 29.04 -1.94 -22.15
CA THR A 136 29.75 -2.21 -23.42
C THR A 136 29.86 -0.95 -24.24
#